data_AF-A0A933NZU9-F1
#
_entry.id   AF-A0A933NZU9-F1
#
_cell.length_a   1.000
_cell.length_b   1.000
_cell.length_c   1.000
_cell.angle_alpha   90.00
_cell.angle_beta   90.00
_cell.angle_gamma   90.00
#
_symmetry.space_group_name_H-M   'P 1'
#
loop_
_entity.id
_entity.type
_entity.pdbx_description
1 polymer ?
#
loop_
_entity_poly.entity_id
_entity_poly.type
_entity_poly.pdbx_seq_one_letter_code
_entity_poly.pdbx_strand_id
1 'polypeptide(L)'
;MIWKVQLVAACLVMATPAISGGLLPDGTYECRLGANEEFAGSMVIAGDTYVGPDIGEHPSERFLFTETGDDIEWLGPLGGFSAAGYVPFSTRRLEGGDGYVAFRLLIKKDEVESMHLIDCEMRR
;
A
#
# COMPACT_ATOMS: atom_id res chain seq x y z
N MET A 1 -8.42 -17.42 63.52
CA MET A 1 -8.83 -17.50 62.11
C MET A 1 -8.36 -16.21 61.44
N ILE A 2 -7.22 -16.23 60.75
CA ILE A 2 -6.63 -15.06 60.08
C ILE A 2 -6.77 -15.29 58.58
N TRP A 3 -7.58 -14.47 57.92
CA TRP A 3 -7.85 -14.54 56.49
C TRP A 3 -6.81 -13.68 55.77
N LYS A 4 -5.89 -14.29 55.04
CA LYS A 4 -4.96 -13.55 54.16
C LYS A 4 -5.66 -13.28 52.84
N VAL A 5 -5.99 -12.02 52.60
CA VAL A 5 -6.42 -11.54 51.28
C VAL A 5 -5.16 -11.33 50.43
N GLN A 6 -4.94 -12.16 49.41
CA GLN A 6 -3.90 -11.92 48.41
C GLN A 6 -4.47 -10.98 47.34
N LEU A 7 -3.89 -9.79 47.24
CA LEU A 7 -4.07 -8.91 46.08
C LEU A 7 -3.34 -9.53 44.88
N VAL A 8 -4.09 -9.87 43.84
CA VAL A 8 -3.54 -10.22 42.52
C VAL A 8 -3.36 -8.92 41.75
N ALA A 9 -2.10 -8.53 41.51
CA ALA A 9 -1.77 -7.41 40.63
C ALA A 9 -2.00 -7.86 39.18
N ALA A 10 -3.07 -7.39 38.56
CA ALA A 10 -3.29 -7.55 37.12
C ALA A 10 -2.30 -6.63 36.38
N CYS A 11 -1.23 -7.21 35.86
CA CYS A 11 -0.34 -6.53 34.92
C CYS A 11 -1.10 -6.38 33.60
N LEU A 12 -1.80 -5.25 33.42
CA LEU A 12 -2.34 -4.85 32.13
C LEU A 12 -1.15 -4.48 31.24
N VAL A 13 -0.60 -5.48 30.57
CA VAL A 13 0.25 -5.25 29.39
C VAL A 13 -0.69 -4.64 28.36
N MET A 14 -0.69 -3.31 28.27
CA MET A 14 -1.24 -2.63 27.11
C MET A 14 -0.38 -3.04 25.93
N ALA A 15 -0.81 -4.07 25.21
CA ALA A 15 -0.30 -4.33 23.89
C ALA A 15 -0.69 -3.12 23.04
N THR A 16 0.23 -2.15 22.92
CA THR A 16 0.22 -1.28 21.74
C THR A 16 0.19 -2.22 20.54
N PRO A 17 -0.75 -2.08 19.60
CA PRO A 17 -0.69 -2.87 18.38
C PRO A 17 0.68 -2.59 17.78
N ALA A 18 1.56 -3.59 17.84
CA ALA A 18 2.78 -3.58 17.08
C ALA A 18 2.30 -3.60 15.63
N ILE A 19 2.42 -2.47 14.94
CA ILE A 19 2.36 -2.41 13.48
C ILE A 19 3.59 -3.20 13.02
N SER A 20 3.45 -4.51 13.02
CA SER A 20 4.49 -5.49 12.73
C SER A 20 4.30 -5.94 11.30
N GLY A 21 5.02 -5.29 10.39
CA GLY A 21 5.02 -5.54 8.96
C GLY A 21 5.30 -4.21 8.30
N GLY A 22 6.58 -3.88 8.12
CA GLY A 22 7.00 -2.56 7.66
C GLY A 22 6.26 -2.17 6.39
N LEU A 23 5.74 -0.93 6.41
CA LEU A 23 5.17 -0.21 5.28
C LEU A 23 6.06 -0.40 4.04
N LEU A 24 5.48 -0.36 2.83
CA LEU A 24 6.24 -0.27 1.59
C LEU A 24 7.41 0.71 1.80
N PRO A 25 8.65 0.30 1.55
CA PRO A 25 9.80 1.16 1.76
C PRO A 25 9.64 2.52 1.09
N ASP A 26 10.05 3.57 1.79
CA ASP A 26 10.11 4.92 1.24
C ASP A 26 10.90 4.91 -0.08
N GLY A 27 10.30 5.45 -1.14
CA GLY A 27 10.87 5.30 -2.46
C GLY A 27 9.98 5.81 -3.56
N THR A 28 10.55 5.88 -4.76
CA THR A 28 9.81 6.07 -5.99
C THR A 28 9.63 4.73 -6.68
N TYR A 29 8.40 4.40 -7.02
CA TYR A 29 8.02 3.18 -7.71
C TYR A 29 7.68 3.53 -9.16
N GLU A 30 8.26 2.81 -10.11
CA GLU A 30 7.89 2.88 -11.52
C GLU A 30 6.78 1.87 -11.79
N CYS A 31 5.61 2.38 -12.16
CA CYS A 31 4.44 1.57 -12.47
C CYS A 31 4.34 1.35 -13.97
N ARG A 32 4.14 0.09 -14.35
CA ARG A 32 3.99 -0.36 -15.73
C ARG A 32 2.75 -1.21 -15.88
N LEU A 33 2.12 -1.16 -17.05
CA LEU A 33 1.07 -2.10 -17.41
C LEU A 33 1.68 -3.51 -17.51
N GLY A 34 1.26 -4.42 -16.63
CA GLY A 34 1.90 -5.73 -16.48
C GLY A 34 1.81 -6.65 -17.72
N ALA A 35 0.97 -6.32 -18.70
CA ALA A 35 0.84 -7.09 -19.94
C ALA A 35 1.86 -6.72 -21.03
N ASN A 36 2.31 -5.46 -21.07
CA ASN A 36 3.14 -4.92 -22.15
C ASN A 36 4.31 -4.06 -21.64
N GLU A 37 4.50 -3.97 -20.32
CA GLU A 37 5.52 -3.17 -19.63
C GLU A 37 5.51 -1.67 -19.99
N GLU A 38 4.39 -1.19 -20.55
CA GLU A 38 4.21 0.22 -20.91
C GLU A 38 4.16 1.07 -19.64
N PHE A 39 4.90 2.18 -19.65
CA PHE A 39 4.98 3.07 -18.51
C PHE A 39 3.60 3.68 -18.20
N ALA A 40 3.13 3.45 -16.98
CA ALA A 40 1.83 3.90 -16.50
C ALA A 40 1.93 5.03 -15.46
N GLY A 41 3.15 5.36 -15.03
CA GLY A 41 3.44 6.48 -14.13
C GLY A 41 4.40 6.13 -13.02
N SER A 42 4.68 7.12 -12.16
CA SER A 42 5.48 6.94 -10.95
C SER A 42 4.63 7.17 -9.70
N MET A 43 4.84 6.35 -8.68
CA MET A 43 4.25 6.51 -7.35
C MET A 43 5.37 6.79 -6.34
N VAL A 44 5.15 7.74 -5.43
CA VAL A 44 6.09 8.01 -4.32
C VAL A 44 5.47 7.52 -3.03
N ILE A 45 6.18 6.67 -2.29
CA ILE A 45 5.85 6.24 -0.94
C ILE A 45 6.74 6.97 0.06
N ALA A 46 6.15 7.47 1.15
CA ALA A 46 6.86 8.06 2.27
C ALA A 46 6.09 7.82 3.57
N GLY A 47 6.64 6.96 4.43
CA GLY A 47 5.96 6.48 5.63
C GLY A 47 4.66 5.75 5.27
N ASP A 48 3.55 6.21 5.84
CA ASP A 48 2.19 5.71 5.59
C ASP A 48 1.46 6.53 4.51
N THR A 49 2.18 7.39 3.79
CA THR A 49 1.60 8.22 2.73
C THR A 49 2.12 7.87 1.34
N TYR A 50 1.29 8.15 0.35
CA TYR A 50 1.65 8.00 -1.06
C TYR A 50 1.19 9.18 -1.91
N VAL A 51 1.76 9.26 -3.11
CA VAL A 51 1.41 10.17 -4.20
C VAL A 51 1.46 9.41 -5.53
N GLY A 52 0.48 9.59 -6.42
CA GLY A 52 0.45 8.98 -7.76
C GLY A 52 -0.38 7.69 -7.83
N PRO A 53 -0.21 6.85 -8.87
CA PRO A 53 0.75 6.98 -9.98
C PRO A 53 0.43 8.11 -10.96
N ASP A 54 1.45 8.76 -11.54
CA ASP A 54 1.27 9.78 -12.58
C ASP A 54 2.40 9.79 -13.64
N ILE A 55 2.11 10.26 -14.86
CA ILE A 55 3.02 10.24 -16.04
C ILE A 55 3.92 11.50 -16.10
N GLY A 56 3.68 12.55 -15.32
CA GLY A 56 4.56 13.72 -15.30
C GLY A 56 4.10 14.93 -14.48
N GLU A 57 2.83 15.00 -14.08
CA GLU A 57 2.32 15.97 -13.13
C GLU A 57 2.42 15.36 -11.74
N HIS A 58 3.32 15.87 -10.89
CA HIS A 58 3.39 15.40 -9.50
C HIS A 58 2.12 15.88 -8.78
N PRO A 59 1.19 15.00 -8.37
CA PRO A 59 0.12 15.42 -7.48
C PRO A 59 0.76 16.01 -6.22
N SER A 60 0.35 17.20 -5.81
CA SER A 60 0.86 17.81 -4.57
C SER A 60 0.23 17.21 -3.31
N GLU A 61 -0.89 16.51 -3.49
CA GLU A 61 -1.65 15.92 -2.38
C GLU A 61 -1.16 14.51 -2.06
N ARG A 62 -0.97 14.25 -0.77
CA ARG A 62 -0.58 12.97 -0.20
C ARG A 62 -1.79 12.30 0.43
N PHE A 63 -1.91 11.00 0.19
CA PHE A 63 -2.97 10.18 0.77
C PHE A 63 -2.38 9.09 1.64
N LEU A 64 -3.15 8.64 2.63
CA LEU A 64 -2.74 7.54 3.49
C LEU A 64 -2.94 6.21 2.78
N PHE A 65 -2.16 5.21 3.16
CA PHE A 65 -2.42 3.81 2.84
C PHE A 65 -2.22 2.95 4.09
N THR A 66 -2.83 1.78 4.09
CA THR A 66 -2.64 0.79 5.14
C THR A 66 -2.19 -0.52 4.53
N GLU A 67 -1.52 -1.32 5.34
CA GLU A 67 -1.08 -2.65 4.95
C GLU A 67 -1.55 -3.67 5.96
N THR A 68 -2.04 -4.80 5.47
CA THR A 68 -2.44 -5.94 6.30
C THR A 68 -1.90 -7.22 5.65
N GLY A 69 -0.81 -7.75 6.19
CA GLY A 69 -0.07 -8.84 5.54
C GLY A 69 0.55 -8.35 4.22
N ASP A 70 0.21 -9.01 3.12
CA ASP A 70 0.67 -8.60 1.78
C ASP A 70 -0.31 -7.65 1.08
N ASP A 71 -1.51 -7.44 1.63
CA ASP A 71 -2.52 -6.61 1.00
C ASP A 71 -2.33 -5.14 1.36
N ILE A 72 -2.48 -4.27 0.37
CA ILE A 72 -2.33 -2.82 0.49
C ILE A 72 -3.68 -2.15 0.18
N GLU A 73 -4.13 -1.29 1.09
CA GLU A 73 -5.35 -0.50 0.93
C GLU A 73 -5.00 0.98 0.78
N TRP A 74 -5.49 1.59 -0.29
CA TRP A 74 -5.24 3.00 -0.62
C TRP A 74 -6.40 3.86 -0.13
N LEU A 75 -6.14 4.79 0.80
CA LEU A 75 -7.18 5.64 1.42
C LEU A 75 -7.37 6.97 0.66
N GLY A 76 -7.17 6.93 -0.66
CA GLY A 76 -7.26 8.09 -1.54
C GLY A 76 -7.24 7.71 -3.02
N PRO A 77 -7.24 8.70 -3.92
CA PRO A 77 -7.12 8.47 -5.36
C PRO A 77 -5.71 8.04 -5.77
N LEU A 78 -5.65 7.11 -6.72
CA LEU A 78 -4.43 6.61 -7.35
C LEU A 78 -4.02 7.49 -8.54
N GLY A 79 -3.90 8.80 -8.32
CA GLY A 79 -3.44 9.77 -9.30
C GLY A 79 -4.17 9.67 -10.65
N GLY A 80 -3.38 9.52 -11.73
CA GLY A 80 -3.87 9.46 -13.10
C GLY A 80 -4.87 8.33 -13.36
N PHE A 81 -4.78 7.22 -12.60
CA PHE A 81 -5.77 6.13 -12.72
C PHE A 81 -7.14 6.56 -12.23
N SER A 82 -7.22 7.19 -11.05
CA SER A 82 -8.49 7.72 -10.53
C SER A 82 -9.04 8.84 -11.41
N ALA A 83 -8.18 9.71 -11.95
CA ALA A 83 -8.60 10.74 -12.91
C ALA A 83 -9.17 10.15 -14.21
N ALA A 84 -8.65 9.00 -14.66
CA ALA A 84 -9.17 8.27 -15.82
C ALA A 84 -10.42 7.40 -15.51
N GLY A 85 -10.90 7.41 -14.26
CA GLY A 85 -12.09 6.68 -13.81
C GLY A 85 -11.84 5.23 -13.39
N TYR A 86 -10.58 4.86 -13.13
CA TYR A 86 -10.26 3.56 -12.56
C TYR A 86 -10.29 3.59 -11.04
N VAL A 87 -10.70 2.47 -10.45
CA VAL A 87 -10.68 2.24 -9.00
C VAL A 87 -9.78 1.04 -8.67
N PRO A 88 -9.09 1.04 -7.50
CA PRO A 88 -8.37 -0.13 -7.04
C PRO A 88 -9.37 -1.27 -6.75
N PHE A 89 -9.10 -2.44 -7.32
CA PHE A 89 -9.83 -3.67 -7.01
C PHE A 89 -9.07 -4.53 -5.99
N SER A 90 -7.77 -4.71 -6.19
CA SER A 90 -6.88 -5.34 -5.21
C SER A 90 -5.45 -4.84 -5.40
N THR A 91 -4.68 -4.79 -4.31
CA THR A 91 -3.25 -4.49 -4.36
C THR A 91 -2.51 -5.44 -3.45
N ARG A 92 -1.43 -6.03 -3.96
CA ARG A 92 -0.61 -6.98 -3.21
C ARG A 92 0.87 -6.67 -3.34
N ARG A 93 1.57 -6.64 -2.23
CA ARG A 93 3.04 -6.64 -2.17
C ARG A 93 3.59 -7.89 -2.84
N LEU A 94 4.59 -7.69 -3.68
CA LEU A 94 5.34 -8.79 -4.27
C LEU A 94 6.65 -8.94 -3.50
N GLU A 95 6.84 -10.09 -2.88
CA GLU A 95 8.16 -10.48 -2.36
C GLU A 95 9.02 -10.93 -3.55
N GLY A 96 10.06 -10.15 -3.87
CA GLY A 96 11.09 -10.60 -4.80
C GLY A 96 12.29 -11.15 -4.06
N GLY A 97 12.80 -12.30 -4.51
CA GLY A 97 14.16 -12.71 -4.17
C GLY A 97 15.17 -11.60 -4.51
N ASP A 98 16.33 -11.60 -3.85
CA ASP A 98 17.41 -10.63 -4.02
C ASP A 98 17.11 -9.18 -3.58
N GLY A 99 16.13 -8.97 -2.68
CA GLY A 99 15.83 -7.64 -2.11
C GLY A 99 15.04 -6.73 -3.04
N TYR A 100 14.37 -7.30 -4.04
CA TYR A 100 13.45 -6.60 -4.91
C TYR A 100 12.15 -6.25 -4.17
N VAL A 101 11.73 -4.99 -4.29
CA VAL A 101 10.53 -4.46 -3.64
C VAL A 101 9.57 -4.00 -4.73
N ALA A 102 8.41 -4.62 -4.81
CA ALA A 102 7.36 -4.23 -5.73
C ALA A 102 5.98 -4.52 -5.14
N PHE A 103 4.96 -4.02 -5.81
CA PHE A 103 3.57 -4.40 -5.59
C PHE A 103 2.83 -4.45 -6.92
N ARG A 104 1.77 -5.24 -6.94
CA ARG A 104 0.86 -5.40 -8.06
C ARG A 104 -0.49 -4.82 -7.71
N LEU A 105 -0.95 -3.89 -8.53
CA LEU A 105 -2.26 -3.25 -8.45
C LEU A 105 -3.15 -3.79 -9.57
N LEU A 106 -4.33 -4.29 -9.21
CA LEU A 106 -5.40 -4.58 -10.13
C LEU A 106 -6.39 -3.41 -10.08
N ILE A 107 -6.54 -2.69 -11.18
CA ILE A 107 -7.52 -1.62 -11.33
C ILE A 107 -8.69 -2.05 -12.19
N LYS A 108 -9.88 -1.53 -11.89
CA LYS A 108 -11.11 -1.78 -12.62
C LYS A 108 -11.78 -0.48 -13.04
N LYS A 109 -12.45 -0.50 -14.19
CA LYS A 109 -13.41 0.54 -14.60
C LYS A 109 -14.74 -0.12 -14.88
N ASP A 110 -15.73 0.16 -14.05
CA ASP A 110 -17.03 -0.53 -14.07
C ASP A 110 -17.82 -0.26 -15.35
N GLU A 111 -17.77 0.96 -15.88
CA GLU A 111 -18.55 1.38 -17.06
C GLU A 111 -18.28 0.54 -18.31
N VAL A 112 -17.08 -0.01 -18.43
CA VAL A 112 -16.59 -0.74 -19.62
C VAL A 112 -16.10 -2.15 -19.28
N GLU A 113 -16.35 -2.62 -18.05
CA GLU A 113 -15.89 -3.92 -17.52
C GLU A 113 -14.41 -4.23 -17.81
N SER A 114 -13.55 -3.20 -17.80
CA SER A 114 -12.12 -3.35 -18.07
C SER A 114 -11.33 -3.53 -16.79
N MET A 115 -10.36 -4.44 -16.81
CA MET A 115 -9.42 -4.67 -15.70
C MET A 115 -7.99 -4.60 -16.21
N HIS A 116 -7.11 -3.96 -15.46
CA HIS A 116 -5.69 -3.87 -15.79
C HIS A 116 -4.82 -4.23 -14.60
N LEU A 117 -3.80 -5.02 -14.86
CA LEU A 117 -2.72 -5.29 -13.93
C LEU A 117 -1.62 -4.23 -14.14
N ILE A 118 -1.23 -3.61 -13.04
CA ILE A 118 -0.16 -2.63 -12.97
C ILE A 118 0.89 -3.18 -12.01
N ASP A 119 2.12 -3.32 -12.49
CA ASP A 119 3.26 -3.73 -11.68
C ASP A 119 4.09 -2.49 -11.36
N CYS A 120 4.31 -2.23 -10.07
CA CYS A 120 5.03 -1.07 -9.58
C CYS A 120 6.29 -1.53 -8.85
N GLU A 121 7.45 -1.18 -9.40
CA GLU A 121 8.75 -1.60 -8.88
C GLU A 121 9.50 -0.42 -8.27
N MET A 122 10.10 -0.61 -7.10
CA MET A 122 10.93 0.44 -6.50
C MET A 122 12.15 0.71 -7.39
N ARG A 123 12.32 1.97 -7.80
CA ARG A 123 13.47 2.43 -8.56
C ARG A 123 14.72 2.32 -7.68
N ARG A 124 15.69 1.52 -8.12
CA ARG A 124 16.99 1.35 -7.45
C ARG A 124 17.86 2.60 -7.54
#